data_AF-A0A485KET5-F1
#
_entry.id   AF-A0A485KET5-F1
#
_cell.length_a   1.000
_cell.length_b   1.000
_cell.length_c   1.000
_cell.angle_alpha   90.00
_cell.angle_beta   90.00
_cell.angle_gamma   90.00
#
_symmetry.space_group_name_H-M   'P 1'
#
loop_
_entity.id
_entity.type
_entity.pdbx_description
1 polymer ?
#
loop_
_entity_poly.entity_id
_entity_poly.type
_entity_poly.pdbx_seq_one_letter_code
_entity_poly.pdbx_strand_id
1 'polypeptide(L)'
;MWVQATIGALEAVGVSICITCINTKMFLNSVSRTPLTDNATPTTVHRVFRGLSAAFFLILLVWSIVASKGYLLVFYSIWCFALQFVYFAWAFFFPNVNFRARLVLFDVLLPTSVAVALVVWCYLYPFQWKGFAGRDDKNLLTMFNFAENGVNIVLLIVEWLWSPPRKVPWRIVYFVSLLAIVYSIFLIIVHDIDPNNAWALRFLQYSDWLAPVWYVSLLGIHILLFFVYRYTAEALHARCHRGKPGEATPLVPPTAADTSTPAKIDEQSVRPAGSRGRWSDQQTTRNQFKTAPLLPRRTKMLWENYAIGSLEALVIVASLWVLCRYPPMANESYASSYALRPAPSVFKQLFYVSCLGGFLAVLVADIWMTDGRCLNSYTVWNFMLQIIYWSWSLQDPKCTSRGRLVLFDVVFSASILVAVVVWTMLYPMAGDRRNDKYMNWVAISQHGVNTGLLVVEFLWNDTRLVGWSTGALLTLFPAIYAVYAWFLHESDAPLFRWMYPFLKVDDPFSLVWYMALLGLHVAAFAVVCCLAACKVRAIEETPERIHLLSVQTRK
;
A
#
# COMPACT_ATOMS: atom_id res chain seq x y z
N MET A 1 8.11 -7.86 -24.65
CA MET A 1 6.88 -7.51 -25.42
C MET A 1 5.66 -8.32 -24.98
N TRP A 2 5.14 -9.33 -25.72
CA TRP A 2 3.87 -10.01 -25.37
C TRP A 2 3.80 -10.51 -23.92
N VAL A 3 4.91 -11.06 -23.41
CA VAL A 3 5.05 -11.48 -22.01
C VAL A 3 4.80 -10.33 -21.02
N GLN A 4 5.38 -9.15 -21.23
CA GLN A 4 5.18 -7.98 -20.37
C GLN A 4 3.75 -7.42 -20.47
N ALA A 5 3.11 -7.48 -21.65
CA ALA A 5 1.72 -7.06 -21.82
C ALA A 5 0.73 -7.99 -21.08
N THR A 6 0.94 -9.31 -21.16
CA THR A 6 0.15 -10.30 -20.41
C THR A 6 0.38 -10.16 -18.90
N ILE A 7 1.62 -9.90 -18.48
CA ILE A 7 1.97 -9.65 -17.07
C ILE A 7 1.28 -8.35 -16.58
N GLY A 8 1.37 -7.23 -17.30
CA GLY A 8 0.68 -5.97 -16.97
C GLY A 8 -0.85 -6.08 -16.88
N ALA A 9 -1.46 -6.93 -17.71
CA ALA A 9 -2.89 -7.23 -17.61
C ALA A 9 -3.23 -8.05 -16.34
N LEU A 10 -2.39 -9.03 -15.98
CA LEU A 10 -2.54 -9.81 -14.75
C LEU A 10 -2.29 -8.96 -13.49
N GLU A 11 -1.39 -7.97 -13.57
CA GLU A 11 -1.11 -6.99 -12.52
C GLU A 11 -2.34 -6.11 -12.23
N ALA A 12 -2.91 -5.50 -13.28
CA ALA A 12 -4.09 -4.66 -13.15
C ALA A 12 -5.30 -5.42 -12.59
N VAL A 13 -5.49 -6.69 -12.99
CA VAL A 13 -6.54 -7.57 -12.44
C VAL A 13 -6.23 -7.98 -10.99
N GLY A 14 -4.98 -8.36 -10.69
CA GLY A 14 -4.56 -8.80 -9.34
C GLY A 14 -4.69 -7.71 -8.28
N VAL A 15 -4.21 -6.49 -8.57
CA VAL A 15 -4.34 -5.33 -7.69
C VAL A 15 -5.81 -4.95 -7.47
N SER A 16 -6.63 -5.03 -8.52
CA SER A 16 -8.06 -4.69 -8.48
C SER A 16 -8.92 -5.67 -7.68
N ILE A 17 -8.66 -6.98 -7.81
CA ILE A 17 -9.27 -8.00 -6.95
C ILE A 17 -8.89 -7.76 -5.48
N CYS A 18 -7.64 -7.33 -5.25
CA CYS A 18 -7.13 -7.19 -3.89
C CYS A 18 -7.60 -5.95 -3.15
N ILE A 19 -7.68 -4.77 -3.76
CA ILE A 19 -8.23 -3.60 -3.05
C ILE A 19 -9.73 -3.78 -2.77
N THR A 20 -10.44 -4.50 -3.64
CA THR A 20 -11.82 -4.95 -3.35
C THR A 20 -11.89 -5.86 -2.11
N CYS A 21 -10.88 -6.71 -1.89
CA CYS A 21 -10.76 -7.59 -0.72
C CYS A 21 -10.20 -6.91 0.54
N ILE A 22 -9.33 -5.91 0.40
CA ILE A 22 -8.58 -5.23 1.48
C ILE A 22 -9.45 -4.21 2.24
N ASN A 23 -10.75 -4.09 1.91
CA ASN A 23 -11.68 -3.26 2.67
C ASN A 23 -11.82 -3.75 4.12
N THR A 24 -11.01 -3.17 5.00
CA THR A 24 -10.81 -3.60 6.39
C THR A 24 -12.10 -3.67 7.18
N LYS A 25 -13.12 -2.86 6.85
CA LYS A 25 -14.40 -2.92 7.55
C LYS A 25 -15.32 -4.06 7.08
N MET A 26 -15.19 -4.56 5.85
CA MET A 26 -15.87 -5.80 5.44
C MET A 26 -15.13 -7.04 5.97
N PHE A 27 -13.79 -7.01 5.95
CA PHE A 27 -12.96 -8.04 6.57
C PHE A 27 -13.22 -8.16 8.09
N LEU A 28 -13.32 -7.04 8.81
CA LEU A 28 -13.62 -7.04 10.25
C LEU A 28 -15.10 -7.36 10.54
N ASN A 29 -16.07 -6.78 9.81
CA ASN A 29 -17.49 -7.02 10.09
C ASN A 29 -17.98 -8.43 9.70
N SER A 30 -17.43 -9.04 8.65
CA SER A 30 -17.80 -10.43 8.30
C SER A 30 -17.34 -11.44 9.36
N VAL A 31 -16.33 -11.09 10.16
CA VAL A 31 -15.77 -11.96 11.20
C VAL A 31 -16.25 -11.51 12.60
N SER A 32 -16.78 -10.29 12.77
CA SER A 32 -17.17 -9.70 14.08
C SER A 32 -18.23 -10.46 14.87
N ARG A 33 -18.99 -11.37 14.25
CA ARG A 33 -20.17 -11.99 14.87
C ARG A 33 -19.92 -13.24 15.71
N THR A 34 -18.69 -13.77 15.77
CA THR A 34 -18.32 -14.76 16.78
C THR A 34 -17.54 -14.09 17.92
N PRO A 35 -18.11 -13.98 19.14
CA PRO A 35 -17.33 -13.66 20.32
C PRO A 35 -16.45 -14.86 20.65
N LEU A 36 -15.16 -14.75 20.37
CA LEU A 36 -14.15 -15.64 20.96
C LEU A 36 -13.97 -15.20 22.40
N THR A 37 -14.76 -15.77 23.30
CA THR A 37 -14.67 -15.59 24.75
C THR A 37 -13.49 -16.38 25.32
N ASP A 38 -12.28 -16.01 24.91
CA ASP A 38 -11.05 -16.48 25.52
C ASP A 38 -10.23 -15.25 25.94
N ASN A 39 -10.45 -14.80 27.18
CA ASN A 39 -9.66 -13.75 27.84
C ASN A 39 -8.26 -14.24 28.23
N ALA A 40 -7.68 -15.17 27.46
CA ALA A 40 -6.32 -15.62 27.60
C ALA A 40 -5.37 -14.48 27.22
N THR A 41 -5.08 -13.61 28.18
CA THR A 41 -4.05 -12.57 28.04
C THR A 41 -2.76 -13.27 27.60
N PRO A 42 -2.14 -12.87 26.48
CA PRO A 42 -0.95 -13.56 25.99
C PRO A 42 0.12 -13.51 27.06
N THR A 43 0.60 -14.70 27.45
CA THR A 43 1.51 -14.89 28.58
C THR A 43 2.74 -14.00 28.43
N THR A 44 3.35 -13.62 29.55
CA THR A 44 4.58 -12.81 29.54
C THR A 44 5.65 -13.43 28.63
N VAL A 45 5.75 -14.77 28.64
CA VAL A 45 6.62 -15.55 27.75
C VAL A 45 6.31 -15.29 26.27
N HIS A 46 5.03 -15.31 25.86
CA HIS A 46 4.63 -15.08 24.46
C HIS A 46 4.93 -13.64 24.02
N ARG A 47 4.77 -12.66 24.91
CA ARG A 47 5.16 -11.26 24.62
C ARG A 47 6.68 -11.11 24.48
N VAL A 48 7.46 -11.69 25.40
CA VAL A 48 8.94 -11.69 25.33
C VAL A 48 9.42 -12.33 24.04
N PHE A 49 8.87 -13.49 23.67
CA PHE A 49 9.17 -14.15 22.39
C PHE A 49 8.93 -13.21 21.18
N ARG A 50 7.75 -12.58 21.10
CA ARG A 50 7.43 -11.65 19.99
C ARG A 50 8.35 -10.42 19.97
N GLY A 51 8.72 -9.88 21.13
CA GLY A 51 9.68 -8.78 21.24
C GLY A 51 11.08 -9.15 20.76
N LEU A 52 11.57 -10.34 21.15
CA LEU A 52 12.87 -10.87 20.70
C LEU A 52 12.86 -11.14 19.19
N SER A 53 11.80 -11.74 18.65
CA SER A 53 11.64 -11.94 17.21
C SER A 53 11.61 -10.61 16.44
N ALA A 54 10.89 -9.59 16.93
CA ALA A 54 10.89 -8.26 16.33
C ALA A 54 12.29 -7.63 16.32
N ALA A 55 13.01 -7.69 17.45
CA ALA A 55 14.37 -7.18 17.55
C ALA A 55 15.33 -7.92 16.60
N PHE A 56 15.24 -9.25 16.50
CA PHE A 56 16.01 -10.07 15.56
C PHE A 56 15.82 -9.64 14.11
N PHE A 57 14.57 -9.51 13.64
CA PHE A 57 14.30 -9.05 12.27
C PHE A 57 14.74 -7.61 12.02
N LEU A 58 14.60 -6.71 13.00
CA LEU A 58 15.08 -5.33 12.88
C LEU A 58 16.61 -5.27 12.74
N ILE A 59 17.34 -6.03 13.57
CA ILE A 59 18.80 -6.11 13.52
C ILE A 59 19.26 -6.65 12.17
N LEU A 60 18.63 -7.75 11.69
CA LEU A 60 18.91 -8.27 10.35
C LEU A 60 18.61 -7.24 9.25
N LEU A 61 17.43 -6.62 9.24
CA LEU A 61 17.07 -5.62 8.22
C LEU A 61 18.06 -4.46 8.18
N VAL A 62 18.41 -3.87 9.33
CA VAL A 62 19.37 -2.77 9.41
C VAL A 62 20.76 -3.23 8.96
N TRP A 63 21.22 -4.40 9.43
CA TRP A 63 22.51 -4.96 9.02
C TRP A 63 22.56 -5.22 7.51
N SER A 64 21.54 -5.88 6.95
CA SER A 64 21.44 -6.22 5.54
C SER A 64 21.38 -4.98 4.65
N ILE A 65 20.68 -3.91 5.08
CA ILE A 65 20.69 -2.62 4.38
C ILE A 65 22.09 -1.97 4.45
N VAL A 66 22.73 -1.90 5.62
CA VAL A 66 24.05 -1.26 5.77
C VAL A 66 25.14 -2.04 5.03
N ALA A 67 25.24 -3.36 5.23
CA ALA A 67 26.26 -4.21 4.63
C ALA A 67 26.14 -4.27 3.11
N SER A 68 24.92 -4.23 2.56
CA SER A 68 24.69 -4.18 1.11
C SER A 68 24.60 -2.78 0.52
N LYS A 69 24.77 -1.71 1.32
CA LYS A 69 24.53 -0.32 0.88
C LYS A 69 23.14 -0.12 0.22
N GLY A 70 22.14 -0.86 0.69
CA GLY A 70 20.78 -0.86 0.18
C GLY A 70 20.51 -1.84 -0.97
N TYR A 71 21.51 -2.44 -1.62
CA TYR A 71 21.27 -3.35 -2.77
C TYR A 71 20.40 -4.57 -2.42
N LEU A 72 20.43 -5.06 -1.18
CA LEU A 72 19.58 -6.18 -0.76
C LEU A 72 18.09 -5.84 -0.72
N LEU A 73 17.69 -4.55 -0.72
CA LEU A 73 16.29 -4.12 -0.81
C LEU A 73 15.56 -4.65 -2.07
N VAL A 74 16.33 -5.10 -3.07
CA VAL A 74 15.82 -5.69 -4.30
C VAL A 74 15.24 -7.12 -4.09
N PHE A 75 15.65 -7.85 -3.07
CA PHE A 75 15.38 -9.30 -2.96
C PHE A 75 14.13 -9.61 -2.15
N TYR A 76 13.27 -10.52 -2.63
CA TYR A 76 12.01 -10.88 -1.95
C TYR A 76 12.16 -11.28 -0.49
N SER A 77 13.31 -11.88 -0.13
CA SER A 77 13.64 -12.27 1.24
C SER A 77 13.62 -11.06 2.18
N ILE A 78 14.17 -9.91 1.79
CA ILE A 78 14.17 -8.69 2.62
C ILE A 78 12.75 -8.13 2.82
N TRP A 79 11.86 -8.28 1.83
CA TRP A 79 10.46 -7.89 1.92
C TRP A 79 9.72 -8.83 2.88
N CYS A 80 10.04 -10.12 2.86
CA CYS A 80 9.55 -11.08 3.84
C CYS A 80 10.04 -10.74 5.25
N PHE A 81 11.30 -10.39 5.45
CA PHE A 81 11.82 -9.96 6.76
C PHE A 81 11.18 -8.65 7.24
N ALA A 82 10.96 -7.67 6.35
CA ALA A 82 10.26 -6.43 6.68
C ALA A 82 8.82 -6.71 7.15
N LEU A 83 8.09 -7.59 6.45
CA LEU A 83 6.74 -8.00 6.85
C LEU A 83 6.74 -8.81 8.16
N GLN A 84 7.74 -9.67 8.40
CA GLN A 84 7.90 -10.40 9.66
C GLN A 84 8.23 -9.46 10.83
N PHE A 85 9.11 -8.47 10.64
CA PHE A 85 9.36 -7.41 11.62
C PHE A 85 8.07 -6.66 11.96
N VAL A 86 7.34 -6.18 10.95
CA VAL A 86 6.05 -5.48 11.15
C VAL A 86 5.06 -6.36 11.90
N TYR A 87 4.96 -7.65 11.56
CA TYR A 87 4.12 -8.62 12.25
C TYR A 87 4.49 -8.75 13.74
N PHE A 88 5.75 -9.05 14.05
CA PHE A 88 6.19 -9.30 15.43
C PHE A 88 6.18 -8.01 16.27
N ALA A 89 6.55 -6.87 15.71
CA ALA A 89 6.46 -5.56 16.36
C ALA A 89 5.00 -5.20 16.68
N TRP A 90 4.07 -5.35 15.74
CA TRP A 90 2.64 -5.16 16.00
C TRP A 90 2.16 -6.13 17.09
N ALA A 91 2.50 -7.42 16.98
CA ALA A 91 2.11 -8.45 17.95
C ALA A 91 2.65 -8.19 19.37
N PHE A 92 3.78 -7.50 19.49
CA PHE A 92 4.40 -7.08 20.75
C PHE A 92 3.76 -5.81 21.33
N PHE A 93 3.70 -4.72 20.58
CA PHE A 93 3.18 -3.43 21.06
C PHE A 93 1.66 -3.40 21.23
N PHE A 94 0.94 -4.15 20.39
CA PHE A 94 -0.53 -4.17 20.38
C PHE A 94 -1.08 -5.61 20.51
N PRO A 95 -0.85 -6.28 21.65
CA PRO A 95 -1.27 -7.67 21.85
C PRO A 95 -2.78 -7.84 21.69
N ASN A 96 -3.57 -6.85 22.12
CA ASN A 96 -5.03 -6.92 22.16
C ASN A 96 -5.73 -6.23 20.96
N VAL A 97 -5.02 -5.40 20.18
CA VAL A 97 -5.63 -4.62 19.10
C VAL A 97 -5.59 -5.41 17.80
N ASN A 98 -6.73 -5.51 17.12
CA ASN A 98 -6.86 -6.10 15.78
C ASN A 98 -6.24 -7.51 15.65
N PHE A 99 -6.48 -8.39 16.64
CA PHE A 99 -6.01 -9.80 16.63
C PHE A 99 -6.18 -10.48 15.26
N ARG A 100 -7.32 -10.27 14.59
CA ARG A 100 -7.62 -10.87 13.28
C ARG A 100 -6.80 -10.33 12.11
N ALA A 101 -6.39 -9.06 12.14
CA ALA A 101 -5.46 -8.51 11.14
C ALA A 101 -4.07 -9.12 11.30
N ARG A 102 -3.62 -9.27 12.56
CA ARG A 102 -2.40 -10.02 12.90
C ARG A 102 -2.48 -11.47 12.38
N LEU A 103 -3.58 -12.19 12.62
CA LEU A 103 -3.75 -13.56 12.13
C LEU A 103 -3.69 -13.67 10.60
N VAL A 104 -4.29 -12.72 9.84
CA VAL A 104 -4.14 -12.68 8.37
C VAL A 104 -2.69 -12.48 7.96
N LEU A 105 -1.99 -11.52 8.57
CA LEU A 105 -0.59 -11.27 8.23
C LEU A 105 0.28 -12.49 8.53
N PHE A 106 -0.01 -13.24 9.61
CA PHE A 106 0.61 -14.53 9.88
C PHE A 106 0.33 -15.57 8.78
N ASP A 107 -0.95 -15.74 8.41
CA ASP A 107 -1.41 -16.72 7.42
C ASP A 107 -0.92 -16.42 5.99
N VAL A 108 -0.43 -15.19 5.74
CA VAL A 108 0.35 -14.82 4.54
C VAL A 108 1.84 -15.13 4.75
N LEU A 109 2.40 -14.68 5.87
CA LEU A 109 3.84 -14.76 6.15
C LEU A 109 4.37 -16.18 6.15
N LEU A 110 3.70 -17.12 6.83
CA LEU A 110 4.18 -18.50 6.93
C LEU A 110 4.32 -19.20 5.55
N PRO A 111 3.28 -19.31 4.71
CA PRO A 111 3.41 -19.95 3.40
C PRO A 111 4.38 -19.20 2.46
N THR A 112 4.42 -17.87 2.48
CA THR A 112 5.40 -17.09 1.69
C THR A 112 6.84 -17.36 2.15
N SER A 113 7.10 -17.41 3.46
CA SER A 113 8.44 -17.67 3.99
C SER A 113 8.91 -19.09 3.64
N VAL A 114 8.01 -20.07 3.73
CA VAL A 114 8.27 -21.45 3.28
C VAL A 114 8.51 -21.50 1.76
N ALA A 115 7.76 -20.77 0.95
CA ALA A 115 7.98 -20.70 -0.50
C ALA A 115 9.37 -20.11 -0.83
N VAL A 116 9.76 -19.02 -0.18
CA VAL A 116 11.08 -18.41 -0.34
C VAL A 116 12.19 -19.37 0.07
N ALA A 117 12.07 -20.02 1.24
CA ALA A 117 13.08 -20.99 1.65
C ALA A 117 13.17 -22.18 0.69
N LEU A 118 12.05 -22.74 0.22
CA LEU A 118 12.10 -23.84 -0.75
C LEU A 118 12.78 -23.42 -2.07
N VAL A 119 12.50 -22.23 -2.58
CA VAL A 119 13.18 -21.71 -3.78
C VAL A 119 14.67 -21.47 -3.51
N VAL A 120 15.03 -20.83 -2.40
CA VAL A 120 16.43 -20.56 -2.04
C VAL A 120 17.22 -21.84 -1.81
N TRP A 121 16.69 -22.81 -1.07
CA TRP A 121 17.42 -23.99 -0.61
C TRP A 121 17.32 -25.19 -1.56
N CYS A 122 16.14 -25.49 -2.09
CA CYS A 122 15.96 -26.65 -2.97
C CYS A 122 16.36 -26.32 -4.42
N TYR A 123 16.27 -25.05 -4.84
CA TYR A 123 16.57 -24.64 -6.21
C TYR A 123 17.83 -23.78 -6.36
N LEU A 124 17.95 -22.65 -5.67
CA LEU A 124 19.10 -21.75 -5.90
C LEU A 124 20.41 -22.30 -5.33
N TYR A 125 20.38 -22.83 -4.10
CA TYR A 125 21.58 -23.29 -3.38
C TYR A 125 22.37 -24.38 -4.13
N PRO A 126 21.76 -25.46 -4.69
CA PRO A 126 22.51 -26.50 -5.41
C PRO A 126 23.14 -26.00 -6.73
N PHE A 127 22.53 -25.02 -7.38
CA PHE A 127 23.07 -24.42 -8.62
C PHE A 127 24.19 -23.41 -8.33
N GLN A 128 24.01 -22.55 -7.32
CA GLN A 128 25.05 -21.61 -6.89
C GLN A 128 26.29 -22.33 -6.35
N TRP A 129 26.12 -23.39 -5.57
CA TRP A 129 27.23 -24.18 -5.00
C TRP A 129 28.23 -24.66 -6.07
N LYS A 130 27.74 -25.10 -7.24
CA LYS A 130 28.59 -25.52 -8.37
C LYS A 130 29.33 -24.36 -9.04
N GLY A 131 28.71 -23.19 -9.15
CA GLY A 131 29.30 -22.01 -9.78
C GLY A 131 30.31 -21.25 -8.91
N PHE A 132 30.20 -21.36 -7.58
CA PHE A 132 31.07 -20.65 -6.62
C PHE A 132 32.23 -21.49 -6.07
N ALA A 133 32.43 -22.72 -6.52
CA ALA A 133 33.43 -23.65 -6.01
C ALA A 133 34.89 -23.10 -5.99
N GLY A 134 35.22 -22.06 -6.77
CA GLY A 134 36.57 -21.48 -6.89
C GLY A 134 36.80 -20.05 -6.36
N ARG A 135 35.86 -19.39 -5.68
CA ARG A 135 36.08 -18.03 -5.10
C ARG A 135 36.15 -18.06 -3.57
N ASP A 136 36.90 -17.15 -2.97
CA ASP A 136 37.08 -17.11 -1.50
C ASP A 136 35.95 -16.38 -0.75
N ASP A 137 35.07 -15.67 -1.46
CA ASP A 137 33.89 -14.98 -0.91
C ASP A 137 32.80 -15.93 -0.34
N LYS A 138 33.04 -17.25 -0.35
CA LYS A 138 32.12 -18.33 0.02
C LYS A 138 31.46 -18.16 1.40
N ASN A 139 32.16 -17.55 2.36
CA ASN A 139 31.70 -17.59 3.75
C ASN A 139 30.54 -16.62 4.04
N LEU A 140 30.49 -15.47 3.38
CA LEU A 140 29.48 -14.45 3.69
C LEU A 140 28.08 -14.85 3.19
N LEU A 141 27.95 -15.21 1.91
CA LEU A 141 26.65 -15.47 1.28
C LEU A 141 26.00 -16.77 1.78
N THR A 142 26.82 -17.77 2.14
CA THR A 142 26.35 -19.12 2.50
C THR A 142 25.80 -19.16 3.92
N MET A 143 26.49 -18.55 4.89
CA MET A 143 26.04 -18.49 6.29
C MET A 143 24.83 -17.55 6.47
N PHE A 144 24.81 -16.46 5.70
CA PHE A 144 23.73 -15.48 5.68
C PHE A 144 22.40 -16.08 5.19
N ASN A 145 22.38 -16.70 4.00
CA ASN A 145 21.18 -17.37 3.48
C ASN A 145 20.66 -18.49 4.39
N PHE A 146 21.56 -19.21 5.07
CA PHE A 146 21.24 -20.29 6.02
C PHE A 146 20.53 -19.74 7.26
N ALA A 147 21.11 -18.72 7.90
CA ALA A 147 20.55 -18.12 9.12
C ALA A 147 19.24 -17.38 8.83
N GLU A 148 19.19 -16.59 7.75
CA GLU A 148 18.04 -15.76 7.40
C GLU A 148 16.77 -16.60 7.11
N ASN A 149 16.88 -17.64 6.28
CA ASN A 149 15.71 -18.41 5.81
C ASN A 149 15.39 -19.68 6.63
N GLY A 150 16.29 -20.09 7.53
CA GLY A 150 16.02 -21.18 8.48
C GLY A 150 15.33 -20.69 9.75
N VAL A 151 15.88 -19.64 10.36
CA VAL A 151 15.41 -19.13 11.66
C VAL A 151 14.00 -18.52 11.54
N ASN A 152 13.70 -17.81 10.44
CA ASN A 152 12.41 -17.17 10.28
C ASN A 152 11.23 -18.15 10.23
N ILE A 153 11.39 -19.30 9.57
CA ILE A 153 10.39 -20.38 9.54
C ILE A 153 10.23 -20.99 10.93
N VAL A 154 11.31 -21.22 11.67
CA VAL A 154 11.23 -21.71 13.05
C VAL A 154 10.46 -20.73 13.94
N LEU A 155 10.73 -19.43 13.86
CA LEU A 155 10.00 -18.40 14.62
C LEU A 155 8.50 -18.36 14.25
N LEU A 156 8.16 -18.51 12.96
CA LEU A 156 6.77 -18.57 12.53
C LEU A 156 6.08 -19.89 12.97
N ILE A 157 6.76 -21.04 12.93
CA ILE A 157 6.22 -22.31 13.44
C ILE A 157 5.97 -22.23 14.95
N VAL A 158 6.87 -21.62 15.72
CA VAL A 158 6.69 -21.41 17.17
C VAL A 158 5.48 -20.50 17.46
N GLU A 159 5.32 -19.41 16.71
CA GLU A 159 4.14 -18.53 16.79
C GLU A 159 2.85 -19.23 16.36
N TRP A 160 2.92 -20.16 15.39
CA TRP A 160 1.80 -20.99 14.96
C TRP A 160 1.36 -21.96 16.05
N LEU A 161 2.29 -22.66 16.69
CA LEU A 161 2.02 -23.61 17.78
C LEU A 161 1.42 -22.92 19.03
N TRP A 162 1.76 -21.65 19.29
CA TRP A 162 1.13 -20.84 20.33
C TRP A 162 -0.14 -20.11 19.88
N SER A 163 -0.52 -20.17 18.60
CA SER A 163 -1.76 -19.56 18.11
C SER A 163 -2.96 -20.48 18.32
N PRO A 164 -4.11 -19.96 18.77
CA PRO A 164 -5.32 -20.77 18.88
C PRO A 164 -5.82 -21.26 17.51
N PRO A 165 -6.48 -22.43 17.46
CA PRO A 165 -7.04 -23.00 16.23
C PRO A 165 -7.97 -22.00 15.53
N ARG A 166 -7.80 -21.87 14.20
CA ARG A 166 -8.64 -20.99 13.38
C ARG A 166 -8.88 -21.58 11.99
N LYS A 167 -10.03 -21.24 11.41
CA LYS A 167 -10.30 -21.46 9.98
C LYS A 167 -9.61 -20.36 9.18
N VAL A 168 -8.67 -20.73 8.32
CA VAL A 168 -7.97 -19.78 7.45
C VAL A 168 -8.92 -19.35 6.32
N PRO A 169 -9.31 -18.06 6.19
CA PRO A 169 -10.26 -17.66 5.17
C PRO A 169 -9.65 -17.76 3.76
N TRP A 170 -10.44 -18.31 2.80
CA TRP A 170 -10.06 -18.44 1.38
C TRP A 170 -9.52 -17.16 0.75
N ARG A 171 -9.94 -15.99 1.24
CA ARG A 171 -9.55 -14.67 0.72
C ARG A 171 -8.06 -14.34 0.91
N ILE A 172 -7.33 -15.08 1.73
CA ILE A 172 -5.89 -14.87 1.93
C ILE A 172 -5.08 -15.32 0.70
N VAL A 173 -5.59 -16.28 -0.10
CA VAL A 173 -4.97 -16.66 -1.38
C VAL A 173 -4.73 -15.42 -2.26
N TYR A 174 -5.72 -14.53 -2.38
CA TYR A 174 -5.60 -13.31 -3.18
C TYR A 174 -4.48 -12.40 -2.70
N PHE A 175 -4.28 -12.28 -1.37
CA PHE A 175 -3.21 -11.44 -0.80
C PHE A 175 -1.82 -12.04 -1.02
N VAL A 176 -1.67 -13.37 -0.92
CA VAL A 176 -0.40 -14.05 -1.25
C VAL A 176 -0.09 -13.89 -2.74
N SER A 177 -1.09 -14.08 -3.62
CA SER A 177 -0.95 -13.82 -5.05
C SER A 177 -0.58 -12.37 -5.36
N LEU A 178 -1.16 -11.40 -4.65
CA LEU A 178 -0.81 -9.98 -4.79
C LEU A 178 0.65 -9.73 -4.44
N LEU A 179 1.13 -10.26 -3.31
CA LEU A 179 2.50 -10.03 -2.87
C LEU A 179 3.52 -10.57 -3.88
N ALA A 180 3.23 -11.74 -4.48
CA ALA A 180 4.02 -12.29 -5.57
C ALA A 180 3.96 -11.42 -6.85
N ILE A 181 2.79 -10.90 -7.22
CA ILE A 181 2.61 -10.00 -8.38
C ILE A 181 3.35 -8.66 -8.16
N VAL A 182 3.19 -8.02 -6.99
CA VAL A 182 3.87 -6.76 -6.63
C VAL A 182 5.39 -6.93 -6.63
N TYR A 183 5.89 -8.05 -6.13
CA TYR A 183 7.32 -8.35 -6.22
C TYR A 183 7.78 -8.59 -7.67
N SER A 184 6.95 -9.20 -8.51
CA SER A 184 7.24 -9.41 -9.94
C SER A 184 7.34 -8.07 -10.69
N ILE A 185 6.39 -7.14 -10.45
CA ILE A 185 6.45 -5.75 -10.94
C ILE A 185 7.77 -5.10 -10.53
N PHE A 186 8.09 -5.17 -9.24
CA PHE A 186 9.27 -4.54 -8.67
C PHE A 186 10.57 -5.09 -9.29
N LEU A 187 10.68 -6.40 -9.53
CA LEU A 187 11.81 -6.99 -10.24
C LEU A 187 11.92 -6.54 -11.71
N ILE A 188 10.80 -6.37 -12.42
CA ILE A 188 10.78 -5.85 -13.79
C ILE A 188 11.26 -4.40 -13.80
N ILE A 189 10.79 -3.57 -12.86
CA ILE A 189 11.28 -2.19 -12.72
C ILE A 189 12.80 -2.20 -12.49
N VAL A 190 13.30 -2.95 -11.51
CA VAL A 190 14.75 -3.01 -11.19
C VAL A 190 15.60 -3.52 -12.36
N HIS A 191 15.10 -4.46 -13.17
CA HIS A 191 15.77 -4.88 -14.40
C HIS A 191 16.04 -3.70 -15.36
N ASP A 192 15.06 -2.83 -15.54
CA ASP A 192 15.16 -1.69 -16.47
C ASP A 192 15.95 -0.51 -15.88
N ILE A 193 16.18 -0.47 -14.56
CA ILE A 193 17.03 0.55 -13.90
C ILE A 193 18.52 0.34 -14.24
N ASP A 194 19.00 -0.90 -14.14
CA ASP A 194 20.42 -1.22 -14.33
C ASP A 194 20.62 -2.60 -14.99
N PRO A 195 20.63 -2.68 -16.34
CA PRO A 195 20.86 -3.93 -17.06
C PRO A 195 22.28 -4.50 -16.85
N ASN A 196 23.21 -3.74 -16.26
CA ASN A 196 24.55 -4.19 -15.92
C ASN A 196 24.64 -4.76 -14.48
N ASN A 197 23.57 -4.72 -13.68
CA ASN A 197 23.50 -5.32 -12.34
C ASN A 197 23.35 -6.86 -12.41
N ALA A 198 24.28 -7.49 -13.14
CA ALA A 198 24.22 -8.85 -13.66
C ALA A 198 24.40 -9.97 -12.60
N TRP A 199 24.12 -9.71 -11.33
CA TRP A 199 24.15 -10.74 -10.26
C TRP A 199 22.74 -11.00 -9.72
N ALA A 200 21.95 -9.96 -9.44
CA ALA A 200 20.50 -10.09 -9.23
C ALA A 200 19.82 -10.58 -10.52
N LEU A 201 20.29 -10.11 -11.68
CA LEU A 201 19.69 -10.40 -12.98
C LEU A 201 20.22 -11.65 -13.69
N ARG A 202 21.36 -12.24 -13.27
CA ARG A 202 21.86 -13.51 -13.88
C ARG A 202 20.89 -14.67 -13.75
N PHE A 203 19.98 -14.61 -12.77
CA PHE A 203 18.87 -15.55 -12.61
C PHE A 203 17.76 -15.35 -13.64
N LEU A 204 17.47 -14.10 -14.03
CA LEU A 204 16.46 -13.75 -15.04
C LEU A 204 17.00 -13.91 -16.48
N GLN A 205 18.22 -13.41 -16.73
CA GLN A 205 18.91 -13.47 -18.04
C GLN A 205 19.21 -14.89 -18.53
N TYR A 206 19.26 -15.90 -17.65
CA TYR A 206 19.47 -17.29 -18.09
C TYR A 206 18.24 -17.88 -18.80
N SER A 207 17.10 -17.18 -18.84
CA SER A 207 15.90 -17.67 -19.50
C SER A 207 14.93 -16.58 -19.95
N ASP A 208 15.31 -15.79 -20.96
CA ASP A 208 14.44 -14.77 -21.59
C ASP A 208 13.08 -15.32 -22.06
N TRP A 209 12.96 -16.63 -22.27
CA TRP A 209 11.73 -17.34 -22.63
C TRP A 209 11.03 -18.08 -21.48
N LEU A 210 11.68 -18.37 -20.34
CA LEU A 210 11.06 -19.02 -19.17
C LEU A 210 10.71 -18.06 -18.04
N ALA A 211 11.14 -16.79 -18.06
CA ALA A 211 10.72 -15.81 -17.05
C ALA A 211 9.20 -15.82 -16.71
N PRO A 212 8.26 -15.85 -17.68
CA PRO A 212 6.83 -15.98 -17.35
C PRO A 212 6.47 -17.35 -16.75
N VAL A 213 7.12 -18.44 -17.18
CA VAL A 213 6.96 -19.76 -16.58
C VAL A 213 7.41 -19.73 -15.12
N TRP A 214 8.51 -19.04 -14.81
CA TRP A 214 8.99 -18.83 -13.44
C TRP A 214 8.00 -18.07 -12.57
N TYR A 215 7.46 -16.94 -13.03
CA TYR A 215 6.47 -16.19 -12.27
C TYR A 215 5.17 -16.99 -12.04
N VAL A 216 4.69 -17.71 -13.06
CA VAL A 216 3.52 -18.59 -12.95
C VAL A 216 3.80 -19.80 -12.04
N SER A 217 4.98 -20.41 -12.10
CA SER A 217 5.40 -21.50 -11.22
C SER A 217 5.57 -21.02 -9.77
N LEU A 218 6.15 -19.85 -9.54
CA LEU A 218 6.30 -19.26 -8.20
C LEU A 218 4.93 -18.95 -7.59
N LEU A 219 4.02 -18.36 -8.38
CA LEU A 219 2.63 -18.13 -7.99
C LEU A 219 1.91 -19.47 -7.70
N GLY A 220 2.09 -20.48 -8.56
CA GLY A 220 1.55 -21.82 -8.37
C GLY A 220 2.07 -22.51 -7.11
N ILE A 221 3.36 -22.36 -6.79
CA ILE A 221 3.98 -22.84 -5.54
C ILE A 221 3.38 -22.13 -4.33
N HIS A 222 3.23 -20.80 -4.36
CA HIS A 222 2.60 -20.06 -3.26
C HIS A 222 1.14 -20.48 -3.04
N ILE A 223 0.37 -20.66 -4.12
CA ILE A 223 -1.01 -21.16 -4.07
C ILE A 223 -1.03 -22.58 -3.47
N LEU A 224 -0.22 -23.50 -3.99
CA LEU A 224 -0.13 -24.88 -3.52
C LEU A 224 0.26 -24.96 -2.04
N LEU A 225 1.30 -24.23 -1.63
CA LEU A 225 1.75 -24.18 -0.23
C LEU A 225 0.69 -23.58 0.68
N PHE A 226 -0.10 -22.60 0.22
CA PHE A 226 -1.24 -22.10 0.98
C PHE A 226 -2.34 -23.16 1.14
N PHE A 227 -2.69 -23.91 0.07
CA PHE A 227 -3.64 -25.03 0.15
C PHE A 227 -3.14 -26.12 1.11
N VAL A 228 -1.86 -26.50 1.03
CA VAL A 228 -1.23 -27.48 1.93
C VAL A 228 -1.23 -26.97 3.37
N TYR A 229 -0.73 -25.75 3.63
CA TYR A 229 -0.73 -25.12 4.95
C TYR A 229 -2.13 -25.13 5.55
N ARG A 230 -3.14 -24.69 4.79
CA ARG A 230 -4.51 -24.67 5.27
C ARG A 230 -5.05 -26.07 5.59
N TYR A 231 -4.92 -27.03 4.68
CA TYR A 231 -5.47 -28.37 4.86
C TYR A 231 -4.79 -29.10 6.03
N THR A 232 -3.46 -28.99 6.12
CA THR A 232 -2.67 -29.54 7.23
C THR A 232 -2.98 -28.85 8.56
N ALA A 233 -3.13 -27.53 8.60
CA ALA A 233 -3.50 -26.81 9.82
C ALA A 233 -4.90 -27.14 10.30
N GLU A 234 -5.90 -27.16 9.41
CA GLU A 234 -7.28 -27.58 9.75
C GLU A 234 -7.30 -29.04 10.23
N ALA A 235 -6.56 -29.95 9.57
CA ALA A 235 -6.50 -31.36 9.95
C ALA A 235 -5.73 -31.62 11.26
N LEU A 236 -4.61 -30.92 11.50
CA LEU A 236 -3.80 -31.11 12.71
C LEU A 236 -4.53 -30.55 13.94
N HIS A 237 -5.10 -29.34 13.87
CA HIS A 237 -5.92 -28.81 14.95
C HIS A 237 -7.16 -29.68 15.22
N ALA A 238 -7.81 -30.22 14.18
CA ALA A 238 -8.94 -31.15 14.34
C ALA A 238 -8.55 -32.53 14.94
N ARG A 239 -7.25 -32.81 15.10
CA ARG A 239 -6.72 -33.95 15.87
C ARG A 239 -6.33 -33.52 17.28
N CYS A 240 -5.57 -32.42 17.44
CA CYS A 240 -5.11 -31.93 18.74
C CYS A 240 -6.24 -31.47 19.67
N HIS A 241 -7.33 -30.92 19.14
CA HIS A 241 -8.48 -30.46 19.91
C HIS A 241 -9.66 -31.44 19.92
N ARG A 242 -9.48 -32.66 19.42
CA ARG A 242 -10.44 -33.75 19.64
C ARG A 242 -10.24 -34.32 21.05
N GLY A 243 -10.60 -33.52 22.05
CA GLY A 243 -10.68 -33.93 23.44
C GLY A 243 -11.61 -35.14 23.60
N LYS A 244 -11.37 -35.96 24.63
CA LYS A 244 -12.16 -37.18 24.89
C LYS A 244 -13.65 -36.81 25.01
N PRO A 245 -14.56 -37.46 24.24
CA PRO A 245 -15.98 -37.23 24.43
C PRO A 245 -16.41 -37.84 25.78
N GLY A 246 -16.70 -37.01 26.77
CA GLY A 246 -17.24 -37.50 28.05
C GLY A 246 -17.22 -36.51 29.23
N GLU A 247 -16.32 -35.52 29.25
CA GLU A 247 -16.14 -34.68 30.45
C GLU A 247 -17.00 -33.41 30.39
N ALA A 248 -18.24 -33.53 30.87
CA ALA A 248 -19.19 -32.42 30.98
C ALA A 248 -18.76 -31.46 32.10
N THR A 249 -18.29 -30.27 31.73
CA THR A 249 -17.85 -29.25 32.69
C THR A 249 -19.03 -28.71 33.52
N PRO A 250 -18.99 -28.77 34.86
CA PRO A 250 -20.07 -28.25 35.69
C PRO A 250 -20.12 -26.71 35.68
N LEU A 251 -21.33 -26.16 35.66
CA LEU A 251 -21.60 -24.73 35.73
C LEU A 251 -21.26 -24.18 37.13
N VAL A 252 -20.29 -23.26 37.20
CA VAL A 252 -19.96 -22.51 38.42
C VAL A 252 -20.70 -21.16 38.39
N PRO A 253 -21.41 -20.75 39.45
CA PRO A 253 -22.14 -19.49 39.49
C PRO A 253 -21.19 -18.27 39.65
N PRO A 254 -21.60 -17.07 39.20
CA PRO A 254 -20.75 -15.88 39.24
C PRO A 254 -20.65 -15.29 40.65
N THR A 255 -19.43 -15.07 41.13
CA THR A 255 -19.15 -14.31 42.36
C THR A 255 -18.96 -12.81 42.08
N ALA A 256 -19.29 -11.99 43.07
CA ALA A 256 -19.38 -10.54 42.93
C ALA A 256 -18.03 -9.80 43.06
N ALA A 257 -18.10 -8.51 42.72
CA ALA A 257 -17.06 -7.49 42.69
C ALA A 257 -16.01 -7.50 43.80
N ASP A 258 -14.85 -6.91 43.49
CA ASP A 258 -14.14 -6.11 44.49
C ASP A 258 -13.42 -4.90 43.87
N THR A 259 -13.28 -3.82 44.65
CA THR A 259 -12.78 -2.51 44.23
C THR A 259 -11.59 -2.06 45.07
N SER A 260 -10.48 -1.64 44.44
CA SER A 260 -9.47 -0.83 45.14
C SER A 260 -8.63 0.06 44.21
N THR A 261 -8.32 1.25 44.72
CA THR A 261 -7.35 2.25 44.21
C THR A 261 -6.55 2.70 45.44
N PRO A 262 -5.22 2.86 45.38
CA PRO A 262 -4.60 4.16 45.07
C PRO A 262 -3.41 3.95 44.08
N ALA A 263 -2.41 4.82 43.86
CA ALA A 263 -1.97 6.06 44.53
C ALA A 263 -1.26 7.03 43.55
N LYS A 264 -0.71 8.13 44.09
CA LYS A 264 0.20 9.07 43.42
C LYS A 264 1.66 8.64 43.50
N ILE A 265 2.49 9.15 42.58
CA ILE A 265 3.91 9.45 42.82
C ILE A 265 4.18 10.87 42.26
N ASP A 266 4.78 11.73 43.09
CA ASP A 266 5.26 13.08 42.76
C ASP A 266 6.79 13.05 42.53
N GLU A 267 7.37 14.21 42.17
CA GLU A 267 8.82 14.51 42.11
C GLU A 267 9.62 13.94 40.90
N GLN A 268 10.66 14.59 40.35
CA GLN A 268 11.33 15.86 40.70
C GLN A 268 12.06 16.49 39.48
N SER A 269 12.29 17.81 39.55
CA SER A 269 13.47 18.59 39.10
C SER A 269 14.56 17.95 38.19
N VAL A 270 15.01 18.67 37.14
CA VAL A 270 16.36 19.29 37.03
C VAL A 270 16.46 20.20 35.76
N ARG A 271 17.05 21.39 35.95
CA ARG A 271 17.72 22.29 34.97
C ARG A 271 19.13 22.57 35.56
N PRO A 272 20.21 22.85 34.81
CA PRO A 272 20.33 24.14 34.09
C PRO A 272 21.26 24.18 32.85
N ALA A 273 21.54 25.42 32.42
CA ALA A 273 22.16 25.87 31.17
C ALA A 273 23.70 25.76 31.03
N GLY A 274 24.16 25.95 29.79
CA GLY A 274 25.56 26.19 29.39
C GLY A 274 25.77 25.74 27.93
N SER A 275 26.50 26.43 27.04
CA SER A 275 27.29 27.66 27.15
C SER A 275 27.42 28.35 25.77
N ARG A 276 27.96 29.59 25.72
CA ARG A 276 28.22 30.35 24.48
C ARG A 276 29.62 30.04 23.94
N GLY A 277 29.79 30.00 22.62
CA GLY A 277 31.09 30.08 21.94
C GLY A 277 31.05 31.03 20.74
N ARG A 278 31.91 32.05 20.72
CA ARG A 278 32.07 33.04 19.64
C ARG A 278 33.56 33.43 19.52
N TRP A 279 34.17 33.10 18.39
CA TRP A 279 35.42 33.66 17.83
C TRP A 279 35.35 33.35 16.32
N SER A 280 35.18 34.31 15.40
CA SER A 280 36.07 35.40 14.92
C SER A 280 36.89 35.00 13.68
N ASP A 281 36.60 35.69 12.59
CA ASP A 281 37.43 36.05 11.44
C ASP A 281 38.82 35.43 11.25
N GLN A 282 39.06 34.89 10.05
CA GLN A 282 40.34 35.12 9.37
C GLN A 282 40.15 35.25 7.85
N GLN A 283 40.66 36.34 7.30
CA GLN A 283 40.59 36.68 5.88
C GLN A 283 41.96 36.45 5.20
N THR A 284 41.97 36.50 3.86
CA THR A 284 43.15 36.54 2.97
C THR A 284 44.10 35.34 2.94
N THR A 285 44.15 34.68 1.78
CA THR A 285 45.25 34.90 0.81
C THR A 285 44.83 34.46 -0.60
N ARG A 286 45.59 34.87 -1.61
CA ARG A 286 45.22 34.86 -3.03
C ARG A 286 46.26 34.09 -3.86
N ASN A 287 45.84 33.61 -5.03
CA ASN A 287 46.62 33.26 -6.23
C ASN A 287 47.05 31.80 -6.49
N GLN A 288 46.56 31.33 -7.67
CA GLN A 288 47.26 30.54 -8.70
C GLN A 288 47.72 29.09 -8.40
N PHE A 289 47.09 28.12 -9.06
CA PHE A 289 47.66 27.23 -10.11
C PHE A 289 46.46 26.58 -10.86
N LYS A 290 46.30 26.86 -12.16
CA LYS A 290 46.48 25.94 -13.31
C LYS A 290 45.92 24.51 -13.16
N THR A 291 45.27 24.04 -14.24
CA THR A 291 44.64 22.71 -14.44
C THR A 291 43.66 22.31 -13.34
N ALA A 292 42.39 22.70 -13.50
CA ALA A 292 41.32 22.33 -12.58
C ALA A 292 40.97 20.83 -12.70
N PRO A 293 41.08 20.04 -11.62
CA PRO A 293 40.32 18.79 -11.51
C PRO A 293 38.82 19.13 -11.53
N LEU A 294 37.98 18.15 -11.85
CA LEU A 294 36.55 18.23 -11.57
C LEU A 294 36.36 18.39 -10.06
N LEU A 295 36.24 19.64 -9.59
CA LEU A 295 35.97 19.94 -8.19
C LEU A 295 34.69 19.17 -7.79
N PRO A 296 34.70 18.41 -6.68
CA PRO A 296 33.52 17.71 -6.23
C PRO A 296 32.40 18.73 -6.11
N ARG A 297 31.33 18.53 -6.90
CA ARG A 297 30.21 19.44 -7.06
C ARG A 297 29.65 19.68 -5.66
N ARG A 298 30.02 20.80 -5.05
CA ARG A 298 29.75 21.08 -3.63
C ARG A 298 28.24 21.22 -3.49
N THR A 299 27.58 20.11 -3.19
CA THR A 299 26.16 20.00 -2.89
C THR A 299 25.91 20.81 -1.64
N LYS A 300 25.69 22.12 -1.83
CA LYS A 300 24.89 22.89 -0.90
C LYS A 300 23.59 22.12 -0.79
N MET A 301 23.35 21.48 0.35
CA MET A 301 22.04 20.93 0.63
C MET A 301 21.10 22.12 0.66
N LEU A 302 20.33 22.23 -0.41
CA LEU A 302 19.36 23.29 -0.63
C LEU A 302 18.33 23.20 0.50
N TRP A 303 18.05 24.32 1.14
CA TRP A 303 17.11 24.39 2.28
C TRP A 303 15.70 23.99 1.82
N GLU A 304 15.44 24.16 0.53
CA GLU A 304 14.33 23.68 -0.26
C GLU A 304 14.04 22.18 0.00
N ASN A 305 15.07 21.33 0.03
CA ASN A 305 14.92 19.88 0.31
C ASN A 305 14.39 19.64 1.73
N TYR A 306 14.92 20.35 2.72
CA TYR A 306 14.44 20.24 4.10
C TYR A 306 13.03 20.81 4.26
N ALA A 307 12.70 21.90 3.57
CA ALA A 307 11.38 22.51 3.61
C ALA A 307 10.32 21.60 2.99
N ILE A 308 10.56 21.04 1.81
CA ILE A 308 9.65 20.10 1.13
C ILE A 308 9.55 18.77 1.89
N GLY A 309 10.67 18.20 2.34
CA GLY A 309 10.64 16.98 3.15
C GLY A 309 9.85 17.17 4.46
N SER A 310 9.95 18.34 5.09
CA SER A 310 9.16 18.68 6.29
C SER A 310 7.68 18.88 5.98
N LEU A 311 7.35 19.52 4.86
CA LEU A 311 5.97 19.71 4.39
C LEU A 311 5.31 18.35 4.12
N GLU A 312 5.95 17.48 3.34
CA GLU A 312 5.42 16.15 3.01
C GLU A 312 5.28 15.26 4.26
N ALA A 313 6.28 15.26 5.15
CA ALA A 313 6.18 14.55 6.42
C ALA A 313 5.00 15.05 7.28
N LEU A 314 4.78 16.37 7.33
CA LEU A 314 3.65 16.96 8.05
C LEU A 314 2.30 16.60 7.41
N VAL A 315 2.19 16.62 6.07
CA VAL A 315 0.97 16.21 5.34
C VAL A 315 0.66 14.73 5.60
N ILE A 316 1.67 13.85 5.55
CA ILE A 316 1.51 12.42 5.84
C ILE A 316 1.07 12.21 7.29
N VAL A 317 1.76 12.82 8.27
CA VAL A 317 1.43 12.68 9.70
C VAL A 317 0.03 13.23 10.00
N ALA A 318 -0.33 14.40 9.48
CA ALA A 318 -1.66 14.98 9.67
C ALA A 318 -2.75 14.12 9.04
N SER A 319 -2.52 13.61 7.83
CA SER A 319 -3.48 12.74 7.12
C SER A 319 -3.67 11.42 7.88
N LEU A 320 -2.58 10.77 8.30
CA LEU A 320 -2.64 9.54 9.10
C LEU A 320 -3.33 9.78 10.45
N TRP A 321 -3.05 10.90 11.13
CA TRP A 321 -3.71 11.26 12.38
C TRP A 321 -5.23 11.42 12.21
N VAL A 322 -5.68 12.13 11.16
CA VAL A 322 -7.11 12.24 10.81
C VAL A 322 -7.72 10.87 10.54
N LEU A 323 -7.04 10.00 9.78
CA LEU A 323 -7.56 8.67 9.42
C LEU A 323 -7.63 7.72 10.61
N CYS A 324 -6.68 7.79 11.54
CA CYS A 324 -6.71 7.04 12.79
C CYS A 324 -7.80 7.55 13.74
N ARG A 325 -8.01 8.87 13.84
CA ARG A 325 -8.99 9.46 14.76
C ARG A 325 -10.43 9.42 14.24
N TYR A 326 -10.60 9.59 12.93
CA TYR A 326 -11.88 9.74 12.22
C TYR A 326 -11.94 8.84 10.97
N PRO A 327 -11.85 7.51 11.12
CA PRO A 327 -11.77 6.59 9.98
C PRO A 327 -12.98 6.78 9.03
N PRO A 328 -12.78 7.11 7.74
CA PRO A 328 -13.85 7.48 6.80
C PRO A 328 -15.02 6.50 6.78
N MET A 329 -14.70 5.22 6.87
CA MET A 329 -15.65 4.10 6.93
C MET A 329 -16.59 4.10 8.15
N ALA A 330 -16.32 4.92 9.16
CA ALA A 330 -17.19 5.15 10.32
C ALA A 330 -18.11 6.36 10.16
N ASN A 331 -17.85 7.24 9.20
CA ASN A 331 -18.67 8.43 8.97
C ASN A 331 -20.11 8.03 8.55
N GLU A 332 -21.10 8.66 9.18
CA GLU A 332 -22.52 8.40 8.97
C GLU A 332 -22.98 8.74 7.55
N SER A 333 -22.28 9.62 6.83
CA SER A 333 -22.54 9.90 5.41
C SER A 333 -22.44 8.63 4.53
N TYR A 334 -21.65 7.63 4.93
CA TYR A 334 -21.58 6.31 4.28
C TYR A 334 -22.46 5.23 4.94
N ALA A 335 -23.15 5.56 6.03
CA ALA A 335 -24.09 4.70 6.74
C ALA A 335 -25.56 5.04 6.46
N SER A 336 -25.83 6.26 5.97
CA SER A 336 -27.16 6.83 5.76
C SER A 336 -28.14 5.87 5.09
N SER A 337 -29.29 5.67 5.72
CA SER A 337 -30.45 4.96 5.17
C SER A 337 -31.14 5.76 4.04
N TYR A 338 -30.87 7.06 3.92
CA TYR A 338 -31.35 7.90 2.81
C TYR A 338 -30.57 7.68 1.50
N ALA A 339 -29.54 6.84 1.52
CA ALA A 339 -28.90 6.32 0.32
C ALA A 339 -29.90 5.45 -0.47
N LEU A 340 -30.67 6.10 -1.34
CA LEU A 340 -31.53 5.43 -2.31
C LEU A 340 -30.65 4.59 -3.25
N ARG A 341 -30.60 3.28 -2.96
CA ARG A 341 -29.88 2.27 -3.73
C ARG A 341 -30.85 1.62 -4.71
N PRO A 342 -30.98 2.14 -5.95
CA PRO A 342 -31.74 1.43 -6.97
C PRO A 342 -31.15 0.03 -7.13
N ALA A 343 -32.03 -0.97 -7.35
CA ALA A 343 -31.57 -2.31 -7.67
C ALA A 343 -30.64 -2.26 -8.89
N PRO A 344 -29.53 -3.02 -8.91
CA PRO A 344 -28.57 -2.96 -10.00
C PRO A 344 -29.24 -3.37 -11.31
N SER A 345 -29.40 -2.41 -12.22
CA SER A 345 -29.90 -2.68 -13.57
C SER A 345 -28.80 -3.36 -14.39
N VAL A 346 -29.21 -4.19 -15.35
CA VAL A 346 -28.29 -4.80 -16.34
C VAL A 346 -27.49 -3.72 -17.05
N PHE A 347 -28.12 -2.58 -17.36
CA PHE A 347 -27.45 -1.42 -17.95
C PHE A 347 -26.33 -0.84 -17.08
N LYS A 348 -26.54 -0.70 -15.75
CA LYS A 348 -25.48 -0.23 -14.83
C LYS A 348 -24.32 -1.23 -14.71
N GLN A 349 -24.60 -2.54 -14.78
CA GLN A 349 -23.55 -3.57 -14.84
C GLN A 349 -22.77 -3.51 -16.16
N LEU A 350 -23.44 -3.38 -17.31
CA LEU A 350 -22.81 -3.21 -18.62
C LEU A 350 -21.96 -1.93 -18.67
N PHE A 351 -22.41 -0.83 -18.05
CA PHE A 351 -21.63 0.39 -17.89
C PHE A 351 -20.34 0.13 -17.11
N TYR A 352 -20.40 -0.59 -15.98
CA TYR A 352 -19.20 -0.97 -15.20
C TYR A 352 -18.23 -1.88 -15.97
N VAL A 353 -18.73 -2.86 -16.72
CA VAL A 353 -17.90 -3.74 -17.56
C VAL A 353 -17.22 -2.92 -18.66
N SER A 354 -17.95 -2.04 -19.34
CA SER A 354 -17.42 -1.14 -20.38
C SER A 354 -16.37 -0.18 -19.83
N CYS A 355 -16.61 0.42 -18.65
CA CYS A 355 -15.63 1.29 -18.01
C CYS A 355 -14.35 0.52 -17.65
N LEU A 356 -14.47 -0.65 -17.01
CA LEU A 356 -13.30 -1.45 -16.66
C LEU A 356 -12.51 -1.89 -17.90
N GLY A 357 -13.18 -2.42 -18.92
CA GLY A 357 -12.54 -2.83 -20.18
C GLY A 357 -11.86 -1.68 -20.91
N GLY A 358 -12.53 -0.52 -21.01
CA GLY A 358 -11.97 0.67 -21.62
C GLY A 358 -10.74 1.20 -20.88
N PHE A 359 -10.78 1.25 -19.55
CA PHE A 359 -9.62 1.70 -18.76
C PHE A 359 -8.45 0.72 -18.84
N LEU A 360 -8.69 -0.59 -18.80
CA LEU A 360 -7.64 -1.59 -18.99
C LEU A 360 -6.98 -1.45 -20.38
N ALA A 361 -7.77 -1.21 -21.43
CA ALA A 361 -7.25 -0.97 -22.78
C ALA A 361 -6.42 0.33 -22.88
N VAL A 362 -6.89 1.43 -22.26
CA VAL A 362 -6.13 2.70 -22.18
C VAL A 362 -4.81 2.51 -21.43
N LEU A 363 -4.80 1.81 -20.29
CA LEU A 363 -3.59 1.56 -19.51
C LEU A 363 -2.57 0.70 -20.29
N VAL A 364 -3.03 -0.39 -20.92
CA VAL A 364 -2.15 -1.24 -21.74
C VAL A 364 -1.58 -0.47 -22.94
N ALA A 365 -2.39 0.36 -23.58
CA ALA A 365 -1.94 1.21 -24.68
C ALA A 365 -0.90 2.25 -24.23
N ASP A 366 -1.10 2.90 -23.08
CA ASP A 366 -0.16 3.88 -22.53
C ASP A 366 1.18 3.24 -22.11
N ILE A 367 1.14 2.09 -21.44
CA ILE A 367 2.32 1.29 -21.11
C ILE A 367 3.08 0.92 -22.39
N TRP A 368 2.38 0.51 -23.45
CA TRP A 368 3.00 0.16 -24.73
C TRP A 368 3.58 1.39 -25.46
N MET A 369 2.87 2.52 -25.52
CA MET A 369 3.32 3.74 -26.20
C MET A 369 4.47 4.46 -25.47
N THR A 370 4.64 4.21 -24.17
CA THR A 370 5.65 4.89 -23.34
C THR A 370 6.78 3.98 -22.87
N ASP A 371 6.85 2.73 -23.33
CA ASP A 371 7.77 1.70 -22.81
C ASP A 371 7.71 1.60 -21.27
N GLY A 372 6.50 1.57 -20.71
CA GLY A 372 6.25 1.54 -19.26
C GLY A 372 6.53 2.84 -18.51
N ARG A 373 7.15 3.85 -19.12
CA ARG A 373 7.50 5.13 -18.46
C ARG A 373 6.28 5.89 -17.93
N CYS A 374 5.08 5.63 -18.43
CA CYS A 374 3.85 6.23 -17.91
C CYS A 374 3.52 5.82 -16.46
N LEU A 375 3.99 4.66 -15.99
CA LEU A 375 3.76 4.15 -14.62
C LEU A 375 4.35 5.07 -13.54
N ASN A 376 5.36 5.86 -13.90
CA ASN A 376 5.95 6.87 -13.03
C ASN A 376 5.07 8.12 -12.87
N SER A 377 3.96 8.25 -13.62
CA SER A 377 3.12 9.45 -13.63
C SER A 377 2.01 9.42 -12.58
N TYR A 378 1.73 10.59 -11.99
CA TYR A 378 0.60 10.75 -11.06
C TYR A 378 -0.75 10.46 -11.75
N THR A 379 -0.86 10.80 -13.03
CA THR A 379 -2.02 10.49 -13.86
C THR A 379 -2.31 9.00 -13.87
N VAL A 380 -1.31 8.15 -14.17
CA VAL A 380 -1.50 6.70 -14.25
C VAL A 380 -1.76 6.12 -12.85
N TRP A 381 -1.16 6.67 -11.80
CA TRP A 381 -1.50 6.30 -10.42
C TRP A 381 -2.98 6.55 -10.10
N ASN A 382 -3.51 7.74 -10.42
CA ASN A 382 -4.95 8.04 -10.28
C ASN A 382 -5.82 7.13 -11.18
N PHE A 383 -5.37 6.86 -12.42
CA PHE A 383 -6.08 6.01 -13.37
C PHE A 383 -6.15 4.54 -12.92
N MET A 384 -5.09 4.02 -12.29
CA MET A 384 -5.09 2.71 -11.64
C MET A 384 -6.11 2.65 -10.49
N LEU A 385 -6.19 3.68 -9.63
CA LEU A 385 -7.24 3.75 -8.60
C LEU A 385 -8.66 3.71 -9.19
N GLN A 386 -8.86 4.25 -10.40
CA GLN A 386 -10.14 4.17 -11.10
C GLN A 386 -10.42 2.76 -11.66
N ILE A 387 -9.42 2.06 -12.21
CA ILE A 387 -9.54 0.62 -12.59
C ILE A 387 -9.95 -0.23 -11.39
N ILE A 388 -9.34 0.03 -10.24
CA ILE A 388 -9.66 -0.61 -8.96
C ILE A 388 -11.12 -0.28 -8.55
N TYR A 389 -11.54 0.99 -8.68
CA TYR A 389 -12.91 1.42 -8.39
C TYR A 389 -13.94 0.69 -9.26
N TRP A 390 -13.73 0.60 -10.58
CA TRP A 390 -14.65 -0.08 -11.50
C TRP A 390 -14.71 -1.58 -11.23
N SER A 391 -13.56 -2.22 -10.97
CA SER A 391 -13.48 -3.63 -10.58
C SER A 391 -14.20 -3.95 -9.28
N TRP A 392 -14.19 -3.02 -8.33
CA TRP A 392 -14.97 -3.12 -7.10
C TRP A 392 -16.45 -2.91 -7.36
N SER A 393 -16.81 -1.98 -8.25
CA SER A 393 -18.20 -1.68 -8.61
C SER A 393 -18.92 -2.86 -9.26
N LEU A 394 -18.20 -3.71 -10.00
CA LEU A 394 -18.70 -5.00 -10.49
C LEU A 394 -18.99 -6.01 -9.36
N GLN A 395 -18.19 -6.01 -8.29
CA GLN A 395 -18.31 -6.95 -7.16
C GLN A 395 -19.31 -6.49 -6.09
N ASP A 396 -19.61 -5.19 -6.03
CA ASP A 396 -20.65 -4.59 -5.19
C ASP A 396 -21.68 -3.83 -6.07
N PRO A 397 -22.47 -4.54 -6.90
CA PRO A 397 -23.45 -3.90 -7.77
C PRO A 397 -24.58 -3.22 -6.99
N LYS A 398 -24.82 -3.64 -5.73
CA LYS A 398 -25.80 -3.05 -4.82
C LYS A 398 -25.32 -1.76 -4.13
N CYS A 399 -24.12 -1.28 -4.40
CA CYS A 399 -23.57 -0.02 -3.87
C CYS A 399 -23.50 0.04 -2.33
N THR A 400 -23.29 -1.12 -1.68
CA THR A 400 -23.31 -1.26 -0.21
C THR A 400 -21.94 -1.09 0.45
N SER A 401 -20.86 -1.20 -0.32
CA SER A 401 -19.48 -1.12 0.16
C SER A 401 -19.10 0.32 0.47
N ARG A 402 -19.09 0.67 1.76
CA ARG A 402 -18.56 1.96 2.23
C ARG A 402 -17.15 2.26 1.70
N GLY A 403 -16.32 1.24 1.50
CA GLY A 403 -14.95 1.41 1.00
C GLY A 403 -14.91 1.79 -0.48
N ARG A 404 -15.84 1.25 -1.27
CA ARG A 404 -16.07 1.65 -2.65
C ARG A 404 -16.56 3.11 -2.71
N LEU A 405 -17.46 3.50 -1.80
CA LEU A 405 -17.95 4.89 -1.71
C LEU A 405 -16.86 5.89 -1.30
N VAL A 406 -15.98 5.52 -0.36
CA VAL A 406 -14.81 6.31 0.04
C VAL A 406 -13.80 6.41 -1.10
N LEU A 407 -13.50 5.30 -1.77
CA LEU A 407 -12.62 5.28 -2.95
C LEU A 407 -13.18 6.16 -4.07
N PHE A 408 -14.49 6.13 -4.32
CA PHE A 408 -15.15 7.01 -5.29
C PHE A 408 -14.86 8.49 -5.02
N ASP A 409 -15.02 8.94 -3.77
CA ASP A 409 -14.81 10.35 -3.42
C ASP A 409 -13.35 10.77 -3.63
N VAL A 410 -12.39 9.88 -3.39
CA VAL A 410 -10.96 10.10 -3.68
C VAL A 410 -10.73 10.20 -5.19
N VAL A 411 -11.10 9.17 -5.95
CA VAL A 411 -10.80 9.15 -7.40
C VAL A 411 -11.57 10.20 -8.19
N PHE A 412 -12.79 10.55 -7.78
CA PHE A 412 -13.56 11.59 -8.44
C PHE A 412 -12.94 12.98 -8.21
N SER A 413 -12.53 13.28 -6.98
CA SER A 413 -11.81 14.53 -6.66
C SER A 413 -10.48 14.61 -7.41
N ALA A 414 -9.69 13.53 -7.41
CA ALA A 414 -8.42 13.46 -8.12
C ALA A 414 -8.59 13.55 -9.65
N SER A 415 -9.63 12.93 -10.22
CA SER A 415 -9.91 13.01 -11.66
C SER A 415 -10.35 14.40 -12.11
N ILE A 416 -11.20 15.09 -11.32
CA ILE A 416 -11.53 16.50 -11.57
C ILE A 416 -10.27 17.36 -11.55
N LEU A 417 -9.39 17.17 -10.56
CA LEU A 417 -8.14 17.91 -10.49
C LEU A 417 -7.24 17.66 -11.71
N VAL A 418 -6.99 16.38 -12.05
CA VAL A 418 -6.14 16.01 -13.19
C VAL A 418 -6.71 16.59 -14.49
N ALA A 419 -8.04 16.52 -14.68
CA ALA A 419 -8.69 17.13 -15.83
C ALA A 419 -8.46 18.65 -15.89
N VAL A 420 -8.72 19.37 -14.79
CA VAL A 420 -8.54 20.83 -14.74
C VAL A 420 -7.09 21.22 -14.98
N VAL A 421 -6.13 20.59 -14.30
CA VAL A 421 -4.69 20.92 -14.45
C VAL A 421 -4.20 20.61 -15.86
N VAL A 422 -4.61 19.48 -16.45
CA VAL A 422 -4.19 19.13 -17.81
C VAL A 422 -4.77 20.10 -18.83
N TRP A 423 -6.10 20.30 -18.84
CA TRP A 423 -6.73 21.08 -19.90
C TRP A 423 -6.59 22.60 -19.74
N THR A 424 -6.44 23.12 -18.51
CA THR A 424 -6.33 24.57 -18.27
C THR A 424 -4.90 25.07 -18.04
N MET A 425 -3.95 24.20 -17.66
CA MET A 425 -2.55 24.58 -17.42
C MET A 425 -1.59 23.87 -18.38
N LEU A 426 -1.51 22.54 -18.33
CA LEU A 426 -0.46 21.80 -19.05
C LEU A 426 -0.63 21.83 -20.57
N TYR A 427 -1.87 21.74 -21.07
CA TYR A 427 -2.16 21.79 -22.50
C TYR A 427 -1.85 23.18 -23.11
N PRO A 428 -2.32 24.32 -22.56
CA PRO A 428 -1.87 25.64 -23.03
C PRO A 428 -0.35 25.85 -22.93
N MET A 429 0.31 25.36 -21.87
CA MET A 429 1.76 25.45 -21.70
C MET A 429 2.55 24.57 -22.68
N ALA A 430 1.93 23.56 -23.29
CA ALA A 430 2.57 22.67 -24.26
C ALA A 430 2.88 23.40 -25.59
N GLY A 431 1.97 24.28 -26.00
CA GLY A 431 2.00 25.00 -27.27
C GLY A 431 1.97 24.10 -28.50
N ASP A 432 1.97 24.71 -29.68
CA ASP A 432 1.84 24.01 -30.98
C ASP A 432 2.85 22.88 -31.20
N ARG A 433 4.01 22.96 -30.54
CA ARG A 433 5.11 21.98 -30.67
C ARG A 433 4.89 20.66 -29.92
N ARG A 434 3.84 20.53 -29.09
CA ARG A 434 3.57 19.31 -28.28
C ARG A 434 2.09 18.96 -28.15
N ASN A 435 1.22 19.52 -29.00
CA ASN A 435 -0.22 19.23 -28.97
C ASN A 435 -0.52 17.74 -29.24
N ASP A 436 0.31 17.05 -30.04
CA ASP A 436 0.28 15.60 -30.27
C ASP A 436 0.30 14.76 -28.98
N LYS A 437 1.03 15.21 -27.96
CA LYS A 437 1.16 14.51 -26.66
C LYS A 437 -0.08 14.60 -25.77
N TYR A 438 -0.95 15.59 -26.00
CA TYR A 438 -2.17 15.80 -25.21
C TYR A 438 -3.45 15.50 -26.01
N MET A 439 -3.39 15.60 -27.34
CA MET A 439 -4.50 15.32 -28.25
C MET A 439 -4.55 13.88 -28.76
N ASN A 440 -3.66 13.00 -28.31
CA ASN A 440 -3.82 11.57 -28.55
C ASN A 440 -4.96 10.99 -27.69
N TRP A 441 -5.56 9.90 -28.15
CA TRP A 441 -6.74 9.31 -27.54
C TRP A 441 -6.49 8.76 -26.12
N VAL A 442 -5.26 8.37 -25.78
CA VAL A 442 -4.87 7.91 -24.44
C VAL A 442 -4.95 9.07 -23.45
N ALA A 443 -4.29 10.20 -23.75
CA ALA A 443 -4.35 11.41 -22.95
C ALA A 443 -5.79 11.96 -22.82
N ILE A 444 -6.55 12.02 -23.92
CA ILE A 444 -7.97 12.41 -23.90
C ILE A 444 -8.78 11.49 -22.97
N SER A 445 -8.48 10.18 -22.96
CA SER A 445 -9.16 9.21 -22.10
C SER A 445 -8.77 9.33 -20.62
N GLN A 446 -7.49 9.51 -20.31
CA GLN A 446 -6.94 9.64 -18.95
C GLN A 446 -7.20 10.99 -18.27
N HIS A 447 -7.53 12.02 -19.04
CA HIS A 447 -7.71 13.39 -18.54
C HIS A 447 -9.10 13.97 -18.80
N GLY A 448 -9.89 13.39 -19.70
CA GLY A 448 -11.23 13.88 -20.07
C GLY A 448 -12.31 12.83 -19.87
N VAL A 449 -12.26 11.75 -20.65
CA VAL A 449 -13.34 10.74 -20.70
C VAL A 449 -13.54 10.06 -19.35
N ASN A 450 -12.46 9.73 -18.64
CA ASN A 450 -12.54 9.14 -17.30
C ASN A 450 -13.31 10.01 -16.30
N THR A 451 -13.03 11.32 -16.27
CA THR A 451 -13.75 12.29 -15.42
C THR A 451 -15.22 12.39 -15.82
N GLY A 452 -15.53 12.37 -17.13
CA GLY A 452 -16.91 12.31 -17.62
C GLY A 452 -17.66 11.05 -17.16
N LEU A 453 -17.02 9.88 -17.22
CA LEU A 453 -17.58 8.61 -16.74
C LEU A 453 -17.80 8.62 -15.21
N LEU A 454 -16.91 9.26 -14.45
CA LEU A 454 -17.10 9.47 -13.01
C LEU A 454 -18.21 10.48 -12.69
N VAL A 455 -18.44 11.51 -13.51
CA VAL A 455 -19.63 12.38 -13.39
C VAL A 455 -20.91 11.58 -13.64
N VAL A 456 -20.95 10.75 -14.69
CA VAL A 456 -22.09 9.87 -14.97
C VAL A 456 -22.37 8.91 -13.80
N GLU A 457 -21.32 8.31 -13.23
CA GLU A 457 -21.44 7.48 -12.03
C GLU A 457 -21.85 8.27 -10.78
N PHE A 458 -21.38 9.50 -10.60
CA PHE A 458 -21.83 10.39 -9.52
C PHE A 458 -23.34 10.66 -9.64
N LEU A 459 -23.85 10.85 -10.86
CA LEU A 459 -25.28 11.05 -11.11
C LEU A 459 -26.09 9.76 -10.85
N TRP A 460 -25.61 8.58 -11.25
CA TRP A 460 -26.30 7.28 -11.02
C TRP A 460 -26.09 6.61 -9.66
N ASN A 461 -25.18 7.08 -8.81
CA ASN A 461 -24.98 6.52 -7.46
C ASN A 461 -25.86 7.19 -6.40
N ASP A 462 -25.98 6.51 -5.26
CA ASP A 462 -26.71 6.94 -4.06
C ASP A 462 -26.48 8.43 -3.74
N THR A 463 -27.55 9.15 -3.40
CA THR A 463 -27.44 10.43 -2.73
C THR A 463 -26.84 10.26 -1.35
N ARG A 464 -25.65 10.82 -1.15
CA ARG A 464 -24.97 10.87 0.14
C ARG A 464 -24.13 12.15 0.23
N LEU A 465 -23.89 12.60 1.45
CA LEU A 465 -22.81 13.55 1.72
C LEU A 465 -21.45 12.84 1.58
N VAL A 466 -20.39 13.62 1.48
CA VAL A 466 -19.00 13.15 1.47
C VAL A 466 -18.44 13.30 2.88
N GLY A 467 -17.83 12.25 3.41
CA GLY A 467 -17.22 12.32 4.74
C GLY A 467 -15.96 13.17 4.71
N TRP A 468 -15.89 14.25 5.51
CA TRP A 468 -14.75 15.17 5.53
C TRP A 468 -13.39 14.47 5.69
N SER A 469 -13.35 13.39 6.49
CA SER A 469 -12.13 12.61 6.74
C SER A 469 -11.63 11.83 5.52
N THR A 470 -12.44 11.67 4.47
CA THR A 470 -11.99 11.14 3.18
C THR A 470 -11.02 12.10 2.48
N GLY A 471 -11.09 13.41 2.80
CA GLY A 471 -10.13 14.40 2.33
C GLY A 471 -8.69 14.06 2.76
N ALA A 472 -8.52 13.43 3.91
CA ALA A 472 -7.20 12.97 4.38
C ALA A 472 -6.63 11.81 3.53
N LEU A 473 -7.47 10.96 2.91
CA LEU A 473 -6.98 10.00 1.91
C LEU A 473 -6.56 10.71 0.62
N LEU A 474 -7.31 11.74 0.21
CA LEU A 474 -7.00 12.51 -0.98
C LEU A 474 -5.72 13.34 -0.83
N THR A 475 -5.39 13.85 0.38
CA THR A 475 -4.11 14.55 0.62
C THR A 475 -2.94 13.58 0.83
N LEU A 476 -3.19 12.41 1.43
CA LEU A 476 -2.16 11.38 1.61
C LEU A 476 -1.70 10.77 0.27
N PHE A 477 -2.59 10.61 -0.70
CA PHE A 477 -2.27 9.99 -1.98
C PHE A 477 -1.19 10.74 -2.82
N PRO A 478 -1.30 12.06 -3.10
CA PRO A 478 -0.25 12.81 -3.79
C PRO A 478 1.03 12.93 -2.94
N ALA A 479 0.93 12.94 -1.60
CA ALA A 479 2.09 12.95 -0.72
C ALA A 479 2.93 11.66 -0.84
N ILE A 480 2.26 10.49 -0.84
CA ILE A 480 2.90 9.19 -1.13
C ILE A 480 3.53 9.20 -2.53
N TYR A 481 2.83 9.75 -3.53
CA TYR A 481 3.38 9.87 -4.88
C TYR A 481 4.60 10.81 -4.94
N ALA A 482 4.60 11.94 -4.23
CA ALA A 482 5.72 12.86 -4.19
C ALA A 482 6.97 12.22 -3.58
N VAL A 483 6.80 11.47 -2.47
CA VAL A 483 7.85 10.67 -1.86
C VAL A 483 8.38 9.60 -2.83
N TYR A 484 7.50 8.89 -3.54
CA TYR A 484 7.88 7.92 -4.57
C TYR A 484 8.65 8.55 -5.75
N ALA A 485 8.17 9.69 -6.28
CA ALA A 485 8.82 10.40 -7.36
C ALA A 485 10.22 10.89 -6.96
N TRP A 486 10.40 11.29 -5.69
CA TRP A 486 11.69 11.66 -5.14
C TRP A 486 12.62 10.45 -5.00
N PHE A 487 12.16 9.32 -4.46
CA PHE A 487 12.94 8.07 -4.42
C PHE A 487 13.40 7.60 -5.80
N LEU A 488 12.54 7.72 -6.82
CA LEU A 488 12.92 7.44 -8.20
C LEU A 488 13.98 8.43 -8.69
N HIS A 489 13.87 9.72 -8.37
CA HIS A 489 14.85 10.72 -8.81
C HIS A 489 16.25 10.47 -8.23
N GLU A 490 16.34 10.19 -6.92
CA GLU A 490 17.61 9.91 -6.22
C GLU A 490 18.28 8.60 -6.66
N SER A 491 17.61 7.76 -7.47
CA SER A 491 18.22 6.55 -8.05
C SER A 491 19.25 6.84 -9.16
N ASP A 492 19.36 8.10 -9.60
CA ASP A 492 20.23 8.61 -10.69
C ASP A 492 20.03 7.92 -12.06
N ALA A 493 19.11 6.96 -12.18
CA ALA A 493 18.93 6.21 -13.42
C ALA A 493 18.33 7.11 -14.53
N PRO A 494 18.80 7.01 -15.79
CA PRO A 494 18.45 7.96 -16.86
C PRO A 494 16.95 8.10 -17.15
N LEU A 495 16.16 7.07 -16.81
CA LEU A 495 14.71 6.99 -17.00
C LEU A 495 13.91 7.78 -15.94
N PHE A 496 14.51 8.14 -14.79
CA PHE A 496 13.83 8.75 -13.64
C PHE A 496 14.19 10.23 -13.42
N ARG A 497 14.32 10.98 -14.51
CA ARG A 497 14.27 12.44 -14.43
C ARG A 497 12.89 12.87 -13.94
N TRP A 498 12.83 13.94 -13.15
CA TRP A 498 11.58 14.57 -12.69
C TRP A 498 10.51 14.62 -13.79
N MET A 499 9.48 13.79 -13.65
CA MET A 499 8.43 13.64 -14.66
C MET A 499 7.62 14.91 -14.85
N TYR A 500 7.46 15.68 -13.77
CA TYR A 500 6.85 17.00 -13.77
C TYR A 500 7.88 18.05 -13.36
N PRO A 501 8.01 19.18 -14.10
CA PRO A 501 8.95 20.24 -13.75
C PRO A 501 8.72 20.83 -12.34
N PHE A 502 7.46 20.89 -11.91
CA PHE A 502 7.04 21.43 -10.61
C PHE A 502 7.36 20.54 -9.40
N LEU A 503 7.82 19.30 -9.61
CA LEU A 503 8.33 18.43 -8.53
C LEU A 503 9.83 18.60 -8.29
N LYS A 504 10.54 19.38 -9.12
CA LYS A 504 11.97 19.63 -8.94
C LYS A 504 12.21 20.37 -7.64
N VAL A 505 12.80 19.69 -6.66
CA VAL A 505 13.09 20.25 -5.34
C VAL A 505 14.11 21.41 -5.44
N ASP A 506 15.04 21.34 -6.40
CA ASP A 506 16.03 22.39 -6.72
C ASP A 506 15.44 23.70 -7.30
N ASP A 507 14.15 23.75 -7.64
CA ASP A 507 13.50 24.98 -8.11
C ASP A 507 13.27 25.92 -6.90
N PRO A 508 13.65 27.22 -6.94
CA PRO A 508 13.40 28.15 -5.83
C PRO A 508 11.90 28.35 -5.51
N PHE A 509 11.00 27.99 -6.43
CA PHE A 509 9.55 27.98 -6.22
C PHE A 509 8.98 26.59 -5.92
N SER A 510 9.82 25.56 -5.74
CA SER A 510 9.41 24.18 -5.45
C SER A 510 8.44 24.10 -4.26
N LEU A 511 8.75 24.76 -3.15
CA LEU A 511 7.87 24.82 -1.98
C LEU A 511 6.47 25.39 -2.31
N VAL A 512 6.41 26.40 -3.19
CA VAL A 512 5.15 26.99 -3.66
C VAL A 512 4.38 26.00 -4.53
N TRP A 513 5.05 25.26 -5.41
CA TRP A 513 4.43 24.23 -6.24
C TRP A 513 3.81 23.10 -5.40
N TYR A 514 4.53 22.59 -4.41
CA TYR A 514 4.04 21.54 -3.51
C TYR A 514 2.83 22.02 -2.68
N MET A 515 2.91 23.24 -2.12
CA MET A 515 1.78 23.90 -1.44
C MET A 515 0.57 24.10 -2.36
N ALA A 516 0.79 24.53 -3.61
CA ALA A 516 -0.26 24.74 -4.60
C ALA A 516 -0.93 23.42 -5.01
N LEU A 517 -0.16 22.35 -5.25
CA LEU A 517 -0.70 21.02 -5.55
C LEU A 517 -1.55 20.48 -4.39
N LEU A 518 -1.09 20.62 -3.15
CA LEU A 518 -1.88 20.23 -1.97
C LEU A 518 -3.18 21.03 -1.87
N GLY A 519 -3.10 22.36 -2.03
CA GLY A 519 -4.26 23.25 -2.03
C GLY A 519 -5.27 22.93 -3.13
N LEU A 520 -4.79 22.56 -4.32
CA LEU A 520 -5.61 22.14 -5.45
C LEU A 520 -6.33 20.81 -5.21
N HIS A 521 -5.71 19.84 -4.51
CA HIS A 521 -6.41 18.63 -4.08
C HIS A 521 -7.52 18.94 -3.07
N VAL A 522 -7.26 19.81 -2.08
CA VAL A 522 -8.27 20.26 -1.11
C VAL A 522 -9.42 21.00 -1.81
N ALA A 523 -9.12 21.85 -2.80
CA ALA A 523 -10.13 22.55 -3.59
C ALA A 523 -11.00 21.59 -4.41
N ALA A 524 -10.40 20.59 -5.08
CA ALA A 524 -11.14 19.58 -5.83
C ALA A 524 -12.04 18.72 -4.92
N PHE A 525 -11.57 18.39 -3.71
CA PHE A 525 -12.40 17.73 -2.69
C PHE A 525 -13.58 18.59 -2.24
N ALA A 526 -13.36 19.89 -2.04
CA ALA A 526 -14.42 20.83 -1.69
C ALA A 526 -15.49 20.90 -2.80
N VAL A 527 -15.09 20.89 -4.08
CA VAL A 527 -16.03 20.81 -5.22
C VAL A 527 -16.86 19.53 -5.14
N VAL A 528 -16.26 18.36 -4.90
CA VAL A 528 -17.00 17.10 -4.78
C VAL A 528 -17.94 17.09 -3.55
N CYS A 529 -17.53 17.68 -2.43
CA CYS A 529 -18.39 17.88 -1.26
C CYS A 529 -19.60 18.78 -1.59
N CYS A 530 -19.38 19.89 -2.31
CA CYS A 530 -20.45 20.79 -2.74
C CYS A 530 -21.42 20.12 -3.72
N LEU A 531 -20.91 19.40 -4.74
CA LEU A 531 -21.74 18.63 -5.66
C LEU A 531 -22.61 17.61 -4.92
N ALA A 532 -22.04 16.87 -3.97
CA ALA A 532 -22.75 15.92 -3.13
C ALA A 532 -23.85 16.58 -2.27
N ALA A 533 -23.55 17.72 -1.65
CA ALA A 533 -24.53 18.48 -0.87
C ALA A 533 -25.68 19.02 -1.73
N CYS A 534 -25.38 19.56 -2.92
CA CYS A 534 -26.40 19.99 -3.88
C CYS A 534 -27.27 18.82 -4.34
N LYS A 535 -26.68 17.65 -4.62
CA LYS A 535 -27.43 16.44 -5.00
C LYS A 535 -28.36 15.98 -3.88
N VAL A 536 -27.91 16.00 -2.62
CA VAL A 536 -28.75 15.64 -1.46
C VAL A 536 -29.94 16.59 -1.34
N ARG A 537 -29.72 17.91 -1.39
CA ARG A 537 -30.80 18.92 -1.32
C ARG A 537 -31.81 18.76 -2.45
N ALA A 538 -31.34 18.62 -3.68
CA ALA A 538 -32.22 18.44 -4.85
C ALA A 538 -33.13 17.20 -4.73
N ILE A 539 -32.71 16.15 -4.02
CA ILE A 539 -33.56 14.97 -3.74
C ILE A 539 -34.44 15.16 -2.50
N GLU A 540 -34.03 15.98 -1.52
CA GLU A 540 -34.86 16.36 -0.36
C GLU A 540 -36.09 17.19 -0.78
N GLU A 541 -35.94 18.02 -1.81
CA GLU A 541 -37.01 18.84 -2.37
C GLU A 541 -37.99 18.07 -3.30
N THR A 542 -37.76 16.77 -3.57
CA THR A 542 -38.66 16.01 -4.45
C THR A 542 -40.03 15.73 -3.79
N PRO A 543 -41.16 16.00 -4.47
CA PRO A 543 -42.51 15.81 -3.90
C PRO A 543 -42.79 14.39 -3.41
N GLU A 544 -42.28 13.36 -4.10
CA GLU A 544 -42.42 11.95 -3.70
C GLU A 544 -41.76 11.68 -2.34
N ARG A 545 -40.57 12.26 -2.09
CA ARG A 545 -39.87 12.08 -0.81
C ARG A 545 -40.54 12.85 0.31
N ILE A 546 -41.05 14.06 0.03
CA ILE A 546 -41.88 14.83 0.97
C ILE A 546 -43.13 14.01 1.35
N HIS A 547 -43.79 13.38 0.37
CA HIS A 547 -44.94 12.52 0.61
C HIS A 547 -44.57 11.30 1.47
N LEU A 548 -43.53 10.54 1.11
CA LEU A 548 -43.08 9.37 1.88
C LEU A 548 -42.72 9.72 3.33
N LEU A 549 -41.98 10.82 3.55
CA LEU A 549 -41.65 11.30 4.88
C LEU A 549 -42.92 11.69 5.66
N SER A 550 -43.87 12.38 5.03
CA SER A 550 -45.14 12.77 5.67
C SER A 550 -45.99 11.56 6.09
N VAL A 551 -45.98 10.48 5.31
CA VAL A 551 -46.65 9.21 5.63
C VAL A 551 -45.94 8.50 6.79
N GLN A 552 -44.60 8.56 6.83
CA GLN A 552 -43.81 7.93 7.89
C GLN A 552 -43.91 8.68 9.22
N THR A 553 -44.09 10.00 9.23
CA THR A 553 -44.33 10.80 10.46
C THR A 553 -45.75 10.72 11.01
N ARG A 554 -46.70 10.11 10.28
CA ARG A 554 -48.09 9.89 10.72
C ARG A 554 -48.32 8.50 11.35
N LYS A 555 -47.27 7.68 11.44
CA LYS A 555 -47.26 6.37 12.08
C LYS A 555 -46.39 6.41 13.34
#